data_AF-A0A1G9ZE46-F1
#
_entry.id   AF-A0A1G9ZE46-F1
#
_cell.length_a   1.000
_cell.length_b   1.000
_cell.length_c   1.000
_cell.angle_alpha   90.00
_cell.angle_beta   90.00
_cell.angle_gamma   90.00
#
_symmetry.space_group_name_H-M   'P 1'
#
loop_
_entity.id
_entity.type
_entity.pdbx_description
1 polymer ?
#
loop_
_entity_poly.entity_id
_entity_poly.type
_entity_poly.pdbx_seq_one_letter_code
_entity_poly.pdbx_strand_id
1 'polypeptide(L)'
;MAMNLSNRAVAEYDGEADDDRDEKVELALTHDVKLGWREGEPLVYDGEGIPLDEAVNDAYEGYYRNEDILVPEAGSFLSRLAEHPLVTSVEDVATELGMDQGMKTSSKREKIRKALEIHGIEITDSDDDVDRDETDDVITLPNGESWDVDNLRKPVYEDSRLLTQLGPMNGFSVEEVAIYISNEIGERVDESDVQQGMVNGGILEGTRDIENESSSNQPVAHHSRVHKA
;
A
#
# COMPACT_ATOMS: atom_id res chain seq x y z
N MET A 1 -1.38 -30.95 -6.10
CA MET A 1 -2.85 -30.91 -6.28
C MET A 1 -3.17 -29.64 -7.04
N ALA A 2 -3.99 -29.69 -8.09
CA ALA A 2 -4.50 -28.47 -8.71
C ALA A 2 -5.68 -27.99 -7.85
N MET A 3 -5.64 -26.75 -7.36
CA MET A 3 -6.83 -26.13 -6.78
C MET A 3 -7.75 -25.75 -7.95
N ASN A 4 -9.02 -26.15 -7.87
CA ASN A 4 -10.02 -25.66 -8.81
C ASN A 4 -10.33 -24.21 -8.44
N LEU A 5 -10.15 -23.27 -9.38
CA LEU A 5 -10.84 -21.99 -9.34
C LEU A 5 -12.33 -22.26 -9.58
N SER A 6 -13.03 -22.75 -8.56
CA SER A 6 -14.47 -22.88 -8.56
C SER A 6 -15.07 -21.49 -8.44
N ASN A 7 -15.66 -20.99 -9.52
CA ASN A 7 -16.60 -19.89 -9.60
C ASN A 7 -17.19 -19.46 -8.24
N ARG A 8 -16.49 -18.58 -7.50
CA ARG A 8 -17.17 -17.66 -6.57
C ARG A 8 -17.99 -16.80 -7.53
N ALA A 9 -19.30 -17.01 -7.54
CA ALA A 9 -20.17 -16.10 -8.27
C ALA A 9 -19.86 -14.73 -7.70
N VAL A 10 -19.44 -13.79 -8.55
CA VAL A 10 -19.28 -12.40 -8.16
C VAL A 10 -20.62 -11.99 -7.57
N ALA A 11 -20.63 -11.83 -6.23
CA ALA A 11 -21.78 -11.27 -5.55
C ALA A 11 -21.98 -9.86 -6.10
N GLU A 12 -23.18 -9.32 -5.92
CA GLU A 12 -23.44 -7.92 -6.25
C GLU A 12 -22.56 -7.07 -5.32
N TYR A 13 -21.40 -6.66 -5.84
CA TYR A 13 -20.39 -5.89 -5.14
C TYR A 13 -20.81 -4.43 -5.19
N ASP A 14 -21.03 -3.84 -4.02
CA ASP A 14 -21.54 -2.48 -3.84
C ASP A 14 -20.43 -1.44 -3.64
N GLY A 15 -19.20 -1.90 -3.36
CA GLY A 15 -18.03 -1.07 -3.12
C GLY A 15 -17.49 -1.15 -1.69
N GLU A 16 -18.20 -1.84 -0.79
CA GLU A 16 -17.80 -2.04 0.60
C GLU A 16 -16.85 -3.25 0.75
N ALA A 17 -16.17 -3.34 1.89
CA ALA A 17 -15.34 -4.49 2.25
C ALA A 17 -16.19 -5.74 2.55
N ASP A 18 -15.64 -6.94 2.27
CA ASP A 18 -16.28 -8.22 2.61
C ASP A 18 -15.92 -8.64 4.05
N ASP A 19 -16.89 -8.60 4.98
CA ASP A 19 -16.72 -8.97 6.40
C ASP A 19 -16.10 -10.38 6.61
N ASP A 20 -16.27 -11.31 5.65
CA ASP A 20 -15.81 -12.70 5.71
C ASP A 20 -14.55 -12.95 4.82
N ARG A 21 -13.73 -11.93 4.54
CA ARG A 21 -12.51 -12.05 3.71
C ARG A 21 -11.37 -12.86 4.35
N ASP A 22 -10.50 -13.41 3.51
CA ASP A 22 -9.35 -14.24 3.96
C ASP A 22 -8.30 -13.39 4.70
N GLU A 23 -7.67 -13.91 5.75
CA GLU A 23 -6.61 -13.24 6.54
C GLU A 23 -5.45 -12.66 5.70
N LYS A 24 -5.18 -13.24 4.52
CA LYS A 24 -4.18 -12.73 3.57
C LYS A 24 -4.55 -11.39 2.93
N VAL A 25 -5.83 -11.06 2.90
CA VAL A 25 -6.35 -9.79 2.38
C VAL A 25 -6.08 -8.69 3.40
N GLU A 26 -6.35 -8.95 4.68
CA GLU A 26 -5.98 -8.03 5.77
C GLU A 26 -4.46 -7.79 5.79
N LEU A 27 -3.66 -8.85 5.64
CA LEU A 27 -2.19 -8.73 5.59
C LEU A 27 -1.68 -7.99 4.34
N ALA A 28 -2.44 -7.99 3.24
CA ALA A 28 -2.12 -7.19 2.05
C ALA A 28 -2.51 -5.71 2.22
N LEU A 29 -3.20 -5.36 3.31
CA LEU A 29 -3.56 -4.01 3.71
C LEU A 29 -2.71 -3.49 4.88
N THR A 30 -1.63 -4.20 5.25
CA THR A 30 -0.57 -3.69 6.14
C THR A 30 0.70 -3.35 5.36
N HIS A 31 1.52 -2.45 5.90
CA HIS A 31 2.85 -2.15 5.35
C HIS A 31 3.76 -3.39 5.40
N ASP A 32 4.67 -3.51 4.44
CA ASP A 32 5.70 -4.56 4.51
C ASP A 32 6.74 -4.24 5.60
N VAL A 33 7.24 -5.28 6.27
CA VAL A 33 8.48 -5.18 7.05
C VAL A 33 9.67 -4.95 6.12
N LYS A 34 10.17 -3.72 6.05
CA LYS A 34 11.27 -3.28 5.19
C LYS A 34 12.41 -2.71 6.02
N LEU A 35 13.65 -3.04 5.64
CA LEU A 35 14.84 -2.45 6.26
C LEU A 35 15.00 -0.99 5.80
N GLY A 36 14.88 -0.05 6.73
CA GLY A 36 15.09 1.36 6.46
C GLY A 36 14.17 2.26 7.28
N TRP A 37 14.73 3.35 7.80
CA TRP A 37 14.00 4.33 8.59
C TRP A 37 12.76 4.88 7.87
N ARG A 38 11.59 4.36 8.24
CA ARG A 38 10.26 4.72 7.71
C ARG A 38 10.02 4.29 6.25
N GLU A 39 10.74 3.26 5.79
CA GLU A 39 10.55 2.66 4.47
C GLU A 39 9.51 1.50 4.49
N GLY A 40 9.02 1.12 5.68
CA GLY A 40 7.98 0.11 5.92
C GLY A 40 7.75 -0.10 7.42
N GLU A 41 7.25 -1.25 7.85
CA GLU A 41 7.09 -1.54 9.28
C GLU A 41 8.43 -1.58 10.03
N PRO A 42 8.52 -1.01 11.25
CA PRO A 42 9.75 -0.98 12.03
C PRO A 42 10.22 -2.39 12.44
N LEU A 43 11.51 -2.70 12.22
CA LEU A 43 12.05 -4.05 12.50
C LEU A 43 12.00 -4.46 13.98
N VAL A 44 11.94 -3.47 14.87
CA VAL A 44 11.63 -3.61 16.30
C VAL A 44 10.33 -2.87 16.59
N TYR A 45 9.21 -3.58 16.41
CA TYR A 45 7.87 -3.13 16.77
C TYR A 45 7.23 -4.14 17.75
N ASP A 46 6.34 -3.67 18.63
CA ASP A 46 5.65 -4.48 19.65
C ASP A 46 4.13 -4.56 19.44
N GLY A 47 3.62 -3.94 18.36
CA GLY A 47 2.22 -4.03 17.93
C GLY A 47 1.99 -5.12 16.89
N GLU A 48 0.73 -5.25 16.49
CA GLU A 48 0.31 -6.01 15.29
C GLU A 48 0.37 -5.05 14.08
N GLY A 49 0.46 -5.60 12.85
CA GLY A 49 0.91 -4.86 11.66
C GLY A 49 0.23 -3.51 11.39
N ILE A 50 0.98 -2.57 10.81
CA ILE A 50 0.57 -1.18 10.57
C ILE A 50 -0.30 -1.13 9.30
N PRO A 51 -1.56 -0.69 9.39
CA PRO A 51 -2.42 -0.53 8.21
C PRO A 51 -1.86 0.44 7.17
N LEU A 52 -2.14 0.21 5.88
CA LEU A 52 -1.66 1.05 4.78
C LEU A 52 -2.24 2.48 4.81
N ASP A 53 -3.41 2.70 5.44
CA ASP A 53 -4.00 4.03 5.66
C ASP A 53 -3.35 4.80 6.84
N GLU A 54 -2.62 4.10 7.72
CA GLU A 54 -1.92 4.70 8.84
C GLU A 54 -0.50 5.18 8.48
N ALA A 55 -0.06 6.24 9.17
CA ALA A 55 1.25 6.84 8.96
C ALA A 55 2.35 6.05 9.71
N VAL A 56 3.10 5.23 8.96
CA VAL A 56 4.32 4.51 9.40
C VAL A 56 5.23 5.35 10.33
N ASN A 57 5.34 6.65 10.07
CA ASN A 57 6.13 7.62 10.85
C ASN A 57 5.99 7.49 12.37
N ASP A 58 4.78 7.19 12.86
CA ASP A 58 4.41 7.25 14.26
C ASP A 58 4.89 6.01 15.02
N ALA A 59 4.91 4.84 14.35
CA ALA A 59 5.46 3.60 14.89
C ALA A 59 6.99 3.68 15.18
N TYR A 60 7.68 4.60 14.50
CA TYR A 60 9.11 4.88 14.72
C TYR A 60 9.39 5.93 15.83
N GLU A 61 8.39 6.56 16.45
CA GLU A 61 8.64 7.60 17.47
C GLU A 61 9.37 7.09 18.72
N GLY A 62 9.26 5.80 19.03
CA GLY A 62 9.94 5.16 20.16
C GLY A 62 11.40 4.75 19.92
N TYR A 63 11.96 4.98 18.73
CA TYR A 63 13.28 4.45 18.35
C TYR A 63 14.43 5.21 19.04
N TYR A 64 15.35 4.46 19.64
CA TYR A 64 16.62 5.02 20.11
C TYR A 64 17.49 5.42 18.92
N ARG A 65 17.81 6.72 18.81
CA ARG A 65 18.57 7.28 17.68
C ARG A 65 19.68 8.19 18.16
N ASN A 66 20.62 8.51 17.26
CA ASN A 66 21.67 9.49 17.52
C ASN A 66 22.45 9.20 18.80
N GLU A 67 22.42 10.05 19.83
CA GLU A 67 23.12 9.80 21.10
C GLU A 67 22.37 8.81 22.01
N ASP A 68 21.06 8.63 21.81
CA ASP A 68 20.21 7.83 22.69
C ASP A 68 20.54 6.33 22.61
N ILE A 69 21.15 5.86 21.51
CA ILE A 69 21.65 4.48 21.38
C ILE A 69 22.76 4.15 22.41
N LEU A 70 23.37 5.16 23.02
CA LEU A 70 24.45 5.00 24.01
C LEU A 70 23.95 4.93 25.46
N VAL A 71 22.64 5.08 25.70
CA VAL A 71 22.06 4.98 27.05
C VAL A 71 21.81 3.52 27.43
N PRO A 72 21.87 3.13 28.72
CA PRO A 72 21.69 1.73 29.14
C PRO A 72 20.38 1.09 28.67
N GLU A 73 19.30 1.88 28.60
CA GLU A 73 17.97 1.45 28.20
C GLU A 73 17.87 1.04 26.72
N ALA A 74 18.77 1.53 25.86
CA ALA A 74 18.81 1.18 24.44
C ALA A 74 19.30 -0.26 24.18
N GLY A 75 19.97 -0.91 25.15
CA GLY A 75 20.63 -2.20 24.93
C GLY A 75 19.67 -3.33 24.52
N SER A 76 18.48 -3.41 25.13
CA SER A 76 17.48 -4.43 24.75
C SER A 76 16.87 -4.19 23.37
N PHE A 77 16.63 -2.92 23.02
CA PHE A 77 16.16 -2.51 21.69
C PHE A 77 17.21 -2.82 20.61
N LEU A 78 18.47 -2.49 20.85
CA LEU A 78 19.56 -2.76 19.90
C LEU A 78 19.85 -4.26 19.75
N SER A 79 19.67 -5.07 20.80
CA SER A 79 19.78 -6.54 20.69
C SER A 79 18.69 -7.09 19.78
N ARG A 80 17.42 -6.71 20.01
CA ARG A 80 16.30 -7.10 19.15
C ARG A 80 16.50 -6.70 17.69
N LEU A 81 17.03 -5.49 17.45
CA LEU A 81 17.32 -5.01 16.10
C LEU A 81 18.45 -5.82 15.45
N ALA A 82 19.54 -6.08 16.16
CA ALA A 82 20.67 -6.87 15.69
C ALA A 82 20.34 -8.36 15.46
N GLU A 83 19.30 -8.87 16.11
CA GLU A 83 18.77 -10.23 15.95
C GLU A 83 17.74 -10.35 14.80
N HIS A 84 17.33 -9.23 14.17
CA HIS A 84 16.32 -9.25 13.12
C HIS A 84 16.86 -9.85 11.80
N PRO A 85 16.14 -10.73 11.08
CA PRO A 85 16.65 -11.40 9.89
C PRO A 85 17.11 -10.50 8.74
N LEU A 86 16.58 -9.28 8.64
CA LEU A 86 16.99 -8.28 7.64
C LEU A 86 18.24 -7.48 8.04
N VAL A 87 18.76 -7.65 9.26
CA VAL A 87 19.95 -6.95 9.75
C VAL A 87 21.14 -7.90 9.71
N THR A 88 22.00 -7.73 8.71
CA THR A 88 23.19 -8.59 8.49
C THR A 88 24.50 -7.85 8.78
N SER A 89 24.45 -6.52 8.89
CA SER A 89 25.62 -5.66 9.05
C SER A 89 25.38 -4.48 10.00
N VAL A 90 26.48 -3.85 10.42
CA VAL A 90 26.46 -2.56 11.14
C VAL A 90 25.86 -1.43 10.29
N GLU A 91 25.87 -1.54 8.95
CA GLU A 91 25.26 -0.54 8.08
C GLU A 91 23.73 -0.65 8.08
N ASP A 92 23.16 -1.86 8.16
CA ASP A 92 21.71 -2.07 8.21
C ASP A 92 21.10 -1.46 9.46
N VAL A 93 21.74 -1.67 10.62
CA VAL A 93 21.38 -0.96 11.86
C VAL A 93 21.46 0.58 11.67
N ALA A 94 22.43 1.09 10.92
CA ALA A 94 22.53 2.52 10.67
C ALA A 94 21.44 3.04 9.71
N THR A 95 21.00 2.24 8.74
CA THR A 95 19.91 2.55 7.80
C THR A 95 18.55 2.46 8.48
N GLU A 96 18.30 1.44 9.31
CA GLU A 96 17.06 1.31 10.09
C GLU A 96 16.88 2.46 11.10
N LEU A 97 17.96 2.85 11.79
CA LEU A 97 17.92 3.99 12.73
C LEU A 97 17.98 5.37 12.02
N GLY A 98 18.01 5.40 10.68
CA GLY A 98 18.07 6.62 9.89
C GLY A 98 19.25 7.51 10.28
N MET A 99 20.41 6.89 10.53
CA MET A 99 21.67 7.52 10.91
C MET A 99 22.65 7.64 9.71
N ASP A 100 22.19 7.25 8.52
CA ASP A 100 22.81 7.49 7.23
C ASP A 100 22.59 8.91 6.71
N GLN A 101 21.45 9.53 7.00
CA GLN A 101 21.14 10.90 6.60
C GLN A 101 21.94 11.94 7.40
N GLY A 102 22.68 12.80 6.69
CA GLY A 102 23.33 13.99 7.26
C GLY A 102 24.65 13.78 8.01
N MET A 103 25.08 12.54 8.28
CA MET A 103 26.35 12.23 8.93
C MET A 103 27.39 11.64 7.97
N LYS A 104 28.68 11.87 8.21
CA LYS A 104 29.74 11.23 7.41
C LYS A 104 29.77 9.72 7.69
N THR A 105 29.86 8.90 6.63
CA THR A 105 29.79 7.43 6.67
C THR A 105 30.71 6.78 7.73
N SER A 106 31.93 7.31 7.91
CA SER A 106 32.85 6.79 8.93
C SER A 106 32.37 7.05 10.36
N SER A 107 31.81 8.24 10.63
CA SER A 107 31.36 8.64 11.97
C SER A 107 30.07 7.95 12.40
N LYS A 108 29.15 7.64 11.46
CA LYS A 108 27.96 6.84 11.78
C LYS A 108 28.33 5.40 12.17
N ARG A 109 29.16 4.73 11.36
CA ARG A 109 29.62 3.34 11.62
C ARG A 109 30.38 3.21 12.93
N GLU A 110 31.27 4.15 13.23
CA GLU A 110 32.01 4.17 14.49
C GLU A 110 31.07 4.32 15.69
N LYS A 111 30.02 5.14 15.56
CA LYS A 111 29.04 5.36 16.64
C LYS A 111 28.12 4.17 16.88
N ILE A 112 27.60 3.54 15.82
CA ILE A 112 26.81 2.29 15.92
C ILE A 112 27.68 1.18 16.50
N ARG A 113 28.88 0.93 15.95
CA ARG A 113 29.80 -0.10 16.46
C ARG A 113 30.14 0.10 17.94
N LYS A 114 30.34 1.34 18.38
CA LYS A 114 30.55 1.68 19.79
C LYS A 114 29.30 1.41 20.66
N ALA A 115 28.10 1.67 20.16
CA ALA A 115 26.86 1.34 20.87
C ALA A 115 26.73 -0.18 21.07
N LEU A 116 26.93 -0.96 20.00
CA LEU A 116 26.94 -2.41 20.04
C LEU A 116 28.00 -2.96 21.01
N GLU A 117 29.23 -2.42 20.99
CA GLU A 117 30.30 -2.77 21.93
C GLU A 117 29.94 -2.47 23.39
N ILE A 118 29.33 -1.31 23.68
CA ILE A 118 28.89 -0.91 25.04
C ILE A 118 27.84 -1.89 25.58
N HIS A 119 26.94 -2.37 24.73
CA HIS A 119 25.85 -3.27 25.11
C HIS A 119 26.21 -4.76 24.98
N GLY A 120 27.40 -5.09 24.47
CA GLY A 120 27.87 -6.48 24.31
C GLY A 120 27.19 -7.23 23.16
N ILE A 121 26.75 -6.52 22.12
CA ILE A 121 26.04 -7.08 20.96
C ILE A 121 27.05 -7.37 19.84
N GLU A 122 27.08 -8.60 19.35
CA GLU A 122 27.90 -9.02 18.22
C GLU A 122 27.03 -9.15 16.96
N ILE A 123 27.32 -8.35 15.92
CA ILE A 123 26.75 -8.53 14.58
C ILE A 123 27.78 -9.22 13.71
N THR A 124 27.35 -10.25 12.98
CA THR A 124 28.21 -10.97 12.04
C THR A 124 28.25 -10.19 10.73
N ASP A 125 29.00 -9.08 10.69
CA ASP A 125 29.20 -8.24 9.49
C ASP A 125 29.49 -9.15 8.28
N SER A 126 28.47 -9.34 7.45
CA SER A 126 28.54 -10.12 6.22
C SER A 126 28.73 -9.14 5.08
N ASP A 127 29.88 -9.16 4.42
CA ASP A 127 30.19 -8.30 3.26
C ASP A 127 29.38 -8.67 1.99
N ASP A 128 28.38 -9.54 2.12
CA ASP A 128 27.38 -9.78 1.07
C ASP A 128 26.46 -8.56 1.04
N ASP A 129 26.75 -7.62 0.13
CA ASP A 129 25.79 -6.63 -0.35
C ASP A 129 24.55 -7.41 -0.83
N VAL A 130 23.54 -7.51 0.04
CA VAL A 130 22.24 -8.06 -0.34
C VAL A 130 21.68 -7.08 -1.36
N ASP A 131 21.62 -7.51 -2.62
CA ASP A 131 21.02 -6.73 -3.71
C ASP A 131 19.63 -6.29 -3.22
N ARG A 132 19.50 -5.00 -2.92
CA ARG A 132 18.24 -4.40 -2.52
C ARG A 132 17.42 -4.36 -3.78
N ASP A 133 16.48 -5.29 -3.92
CA ASP A 133 15.64 -5.43 -5.11
C ASP A 133 15.16 -4.03 -5.53
N GLU A 134 15.68 -3.56 -6.67
CA GLU A 134 15.04 -2.46 -7.39
C GLU A 134 13.63 -2.94 -7.66
N THR A 135 12.63 -2.20 -7.19
CA THR A 135 11.22 -2.59 -7.32
C THR A 135 10.91 -2.81 -8.79
N ASP A 136 10.84 -4.07 -9.20
CA ASP A 136 10.31 -4.46 -10.50
C ASP A 136 8.92 -3.82 -10.66
N ASP A 137 8.57 -3.39 -11.87
CA ASP A 137 7.25 -2.82 -12.19
C ASP A 137 6.16 -3.92 -12.11
N VAL A 138 5.84 -4.40 -10.90
CA VAL A 138 4.89 -5.49 -10.60
C VAL A 138 3.95 -5.13 -9.45
N ILE A 139 2.70 -5.58 -9.54
CA ILE A 139 1.72 -5.56 -8.44
C ILE A 139 1.56 -6.99 -7.91
N THR A 140 1.75 -7.21 -6.62
CA THR A 140 1.71 -8.55 -6.00
C THR A 140 0.41 -8.77 -5.23
N LEU A 141 -0.56 -9.36 -5.93
CA LEU A 141 -1.91 -9.60 -5.44
C LEU A 141 -1.95 -10.38 -4.10
N PRO A 142 -3.00 -10.23 -3.27
CA PRO A 142 -3.13 -10.90 -1.95
C PRO A 142 -3.03 -12.44 -1.95
N ASN A 143 -3.22 -13.08 -3.12
CA ASN A 143 -3.04 -14.52 -3.30
C ASN A 143 -1.56 -14.94 -3.47
N GLY A 144 -0.63 -13.98 -3.60
CA GLY A 144 0.79 -14.16 -3.91
C GLY A 144 1.13 -14.16 -5.40
N GLU A 145 0.24 -13.67 -6.27
CA GLU A 145 0.43 -13.61 -7.72
C GLU A 145 0.89 -12.22 -8.17
N SER A 146 2.11 -12.12 -8.68
CA SER A 146 2.67 -10.86 -9.19
C SER A 146 2.32 -10.63 -10.66
N TRP A 147 1.78 -9.44 -10.97
CA TRP A 147 1.39 -8.99 -12.31
C TRP A 147 2.28 -7.82 -12.76
N ASP A 148 2.99 -8.01 -13.86
CA ASP A 148 3.75 -6.95 -14.55
C ASP A 148 2.83 -5.79 -14.97
N VAL A 149 3.14 -4.62 -14.44
CA VAL A 149 2.38 -3.36 -14.51
C VAL A 149 2.34 -2.79 -15.93
N ASP A 150 3.24 -3.17 -16.83
CA ASP A 150 3.21 -2.80 -18.24
C ASP A 150 2.22 -3.64 -19.07
N ASN A 151 1.78 -4.79 -18.55
CA ASN A 151 0.70 -5.58 -19.17
C ASN A 151 -0.71 -5.15 -18.72
N LEU A 152 -0.80 -4.13 -17.85
CA LEU A 152 -2.05 -3.54 -17.39
C LEU A 152 -2.45 -2.34 -18.25
N ARG A 153 -3.75 -2.08 -18.35
CA ARG A 153 -4.26 -0.82 -18.89
C ARG A 153 -3.68 0.33 -18.07
N LYS A 154 -3.24 1.39 -18.75
CA LYS A 154 -2.86 2.66 -18.11
C LYS A 154 -4.02 3.66 -18.24
N PRO A 155 -4.35 4.44 -17.19
CA PRO A 155 -3.82 4.32 -15.84
C PRO A 155 -4.24 3.00 -15.17
N VAL A 156 -3.42 2.51 -14.23
CA VAL A 156 -3.54 1.15 -13.66
C VAL A 156 -4.89 0.93 -12.96
N TYR A 157 -5.39 1.97 -12.28
CA TYR A 157 -6.71 1.98 -11.66
C TYR A 157 -7.91 1.96 -12.64
N GLU A 158 -7.68 1.88 -13.96
CA GLU A 158 -8.72 1.57 -14.95
C GLU A 158 -8.68 0.11 -15.46
N ASP A 159 -7.71 -0.72 -15.07
CA ASP A 159 -7.68 -2.12 -15.52
C ASP A 159 -8.75 -2.95 -14.81
N SER A 160 -9.84 -3.23 -15.52
CA SER A 160 -10.97 -3.99 -15.00
C SER A 160 -10.61 -5.39 -14.49
N ARG A 161 -9.50 -6.00 -14.92
CA ARG A 161 -9.03 -7.30 -14.39
C ARG A 161 -8.48 -7.12 -12.99
N LEU A 162 -7.61 -6.13 -12.79
CA LEU A 162 -7.04 -5.79 -11.48
C LEU A 162 -8.15 -5.37 -10.51
N LEU A 163 -9.04 -4.47 -10.93
CA LEU A 163 -10.16 -4.02 -10.11
C LEU A 163 -11.12 -5.15 -9.72
N THR A 164 -11.42 -6.09 -10.64
CA THR A 164 -12.24 -7.27 -10.33
C THR A 164 -11.53 -8.19 -9.33
N GLN A 165 -10.21 -8.32 -9.46
CA GLN A 165 -9.40 -9.19 -8.61
C GLN A 165 -9.27 -8.64 -7.19
N LEU A 166 -9.06 -7.32 -7.02
CA LEU A 166 -8.93 -6.71 -5.69
C LEU A 166 -10.27 -6.54 -4.99
N GLY A 167 -11.26 -5.93 -5.64
CA GLY A 167 -12.60 -5.73 -5.05
C GLY A 167 -13.40 -7.04 -4.99
N PRO A 168 -14.24 -7.39 -5.99
CA PRO A 168 -15.18 -8.51 -5.88
C PRO A 168 -14.60 -9.92 -5.62
N MET A 169 -13.32 -10.18 -5.91
CA MET A 169 -12.71 -11.50 -5.67
C MET A 169 -12.00 -11.63 -4.32
N ASN A 170 -11.29 -10.58 -3.87
CA ASN A 170 -10.56 -10.57 -2.61
C ASN A 170 -11.30 -9.84 -1.46
N GLY A 171 -12.34 -9.05 -1.74
CA GLY A 171 -13.17 -8.41 -0.71
C GLY A 171 -12.65 -7.06 -0.20
N PHE A 172 -11.87 -6.35 -1.01
CA PHE A 172 -11.44 -4.97 -0.72
C PHE A 172 -12.60 -4.01 -0.99
N SER A 173 -12.73 -2.95 -0.19
CA SER A 173 -13.54 -1.77 -0.51
C SER A 173 -12.90 -0.92 -1.61
N VAL A 174 -13.64 0.04 -2.18
CA VAL A 174 -13.09 0.99 -3.17
C VAL A 174 -11.93 1.82 -2.59
N GLU A 175 -12.03 2.22 -1.32
CA GLU A 175 -10.99 2.97 -0.60
C GLU A 175 -9.73 2.12 -0.42
N GLU A 176 -9.87 0.88 0.04
CA GLU A 176 -8.78 -0.07 0.20
C GLU A 176 -8.09 -0.41 -1.12
N VAL A 177 -8.84 -0.53 -2.23
CA VAL A 177 -8.25 -0.70 -3.57
C VAL A 177 -7.42 0.54 -3.97
N ALA A 178 -7.87 1.75 -3.65
CA ALA A 178 -7.13 2.97 -3.96
C ALA A 178 -5.83 3.08 -3.15
N ILE A 179 -5.89 2.76 -1.85
CA ILE A 179 -4.74 2.73 -0.93
C ILE A 179 -3.73 1.68 -1.40
N TYR A 180 -4.18 0.45 -1.64
CA TYR A 180 -3.33 -0.66 -2.07
C TYR A 180 -2.66 -0.39 -3.41
N ILE A 181 -3.41 0.05 -4.44
CA ILE A 181 -2.79 0.41 -5.74
C ILE A 181 -1.80 1.56 -5.56
N SER A 182 -2.11 2.56 -4.72
CA SER A 182 -1.18 3.68 -4.47
C SER A 182 0.13 3.24 -3.84
N ASN A 183 0.08 2.27 -2.93
CA ASN A 183 1.26 1.69 -2.30
C ASN A 183 2.10 0.91 -3.31
N GLU A 184 1.48 0.01 -4.08
CA GLU A 184 2.19 -0.86 -5.03
C GLU A 184 2.88 -0.09 -6.16
N ILE A 185 2.28 1.00 -6.67
CA ILE A 185 2.83 1.77 -7.82
C ILE A 185 3.59 3.04 -7.39
N GLY A 186 3.59 3.39 -6.10
CA GLY A 186 4.24 4.61 -5.58
C GLY A 186 3.62 5.94 -6.04
N GLU A 187 2.44 5.92 -6.68
CA GLU A 187 1.69 7.11 -7.13
C GLU A 187 0.38 7.25 -6.35
N ARG A 188 -0.05 8.48 -6.04
CA ARG A 188 -1.34 8.72 -5.39
C ARG A 188 -2.49 8.40 -6.35
N VAL A 189 -3.34 7.44 -5.98
CA VAL A 189 -4.65 7.17 -6.59
C VAL A 189 -5.74 7.58 -5.59
N ASP A 190 -6.71 8.37 -6.02
CA ASP A 190 -7.85 8.76 -5.18
C ASP A 190 -9.02 7.75 -5.35
N GLU A 191 -9.79 7.50 -4.28
CA GLU A 191 -10.95 6.59 -4.25
C GLU A 191 -11.91 6.81 -5.44
N SER A 192 -12.18 8.09 -5.79
CA SER A 192 -13.07 8.46 -6.89
C SER A 192 -12.58 7.97 -8.27
N ASP A 193 -11.27 7.87 -8.47
CA ASP A 193 -10.69 7.37 -9.73
C ASP A 193 -10.89 5.86 -9.85
N VAL A 194 -10.70 5.13 -8.75
CA VAL A 194 -11.00 3.69 -8.66
C VAL A 194 -12.50 3.44 -8.84
N GLN A 195 -13.36 4.21 -8.18
CA GLN A 195 -14.82 4.09 -8.31
C GLN A 195 -15.25 4.29 -9.76
N GLN A 196 -14.73 5.33 -10.42
CA GLN A 196 -15.02 5.61 -11.82
C GLN A 196 -14.45 4.54 -12.76
N GLY A 197 -13.27 3.98 -12.44
CA GLY A 197 -12.68 2.83 -13.12
C GLY A 197 -13.55 1.57 -13.02
N MET A 198 -14.06 1.27 -11.83
CA MET A 198 -14.97 0.14 -11.58
C MET A 198 -16.31 0.30 -12.29
N VAL A 199 -16.91 1.50 -12.30
CA VAL A 199 -18.12 1.80 -13.08
C VAL A 199 -17.86 1.65 -14.58
N ASN A 200 -16.73 2.16 -15.08
CA ASN A 200 -16.34 2.02 -16.49
C ASN A 200 -16.05 0.57 -16.90
N GLY A 201 -15.55 -0.24 -15.96
CA GLY A 201 -15.34 -1.68 -16.11
C GLY A 201 -16.63 -2.52 -16.03
N GLY A 202 -17.74 -1.93 -15.58
CA GLY A 202 -19.00 -2.63 -15.33
C GLY A 202 -18.98 -3.52 -14.07
N ILE A 203 -18.12 -3.18 -13.10
CA ILE A 203 -17.99 -3.85 -11.81
C ILE A 203 -19.00 -3.28 -10.81
N LEU A 204 -19.11 -1.95 -10.76
CA LEU A 204 -20.12 -1.22 -9.98
C LEU A 204 -21.24 -0.71 -10.89
N GLU A 205 -22.47 -0.64 -10.37
CA GLU A 205 -23.54 0.10 -11.04
C GLU A 205 -23.26 1.61 -10.96
N GLY A 206 -22.96 2.22 -12.10
CA GLY A 206 -22.86 3.68 -12.17
C GLY A 206 -24.20 4.35 -11.92
N THR A 207 -24.21 5.38 -11.08
CA THR A 207 -25.33 6.32 -10.90
C THR A 207 -25.67 6.98 -12.24
N ARG A 208 -26.59 6.36 -12.99
CA ARG A 208 -27.23 7.00 -14.14
C ARG A 208 -28.14 8.09 -13.62
N ASP A 209 -27.66 9.33 -13.64
CA ASP A 209 -28.53 10.49 -13.58
C ASP A 209 -29.58 10.37 -14.68
N ILE A 210 -30.81 10.08 -14.27
CA ILE A 210 -31.95 9.99 -15.19
C ILE A 210 -32.39 11.42 -15.51
N GLU A 211 -31.62 12.11 -16.35
CA GLU A 211 -32.09 13.28 -17.10
C GLU A 211 -33.17 12.83 -18.10
N ASN A 212 -34.36 12.52 -17.57
CA ASN A 212 -35.47 12.00 -18.36
C ASN A 212 -36.08 13.15 -19.18
N GLU A 213 -35.93 13.04 -20.50
CA GLU A 213 -36.47 13.99 -21.48
C GLU A 213 -37.96 14.26 -21.27
N SER A 214 -38.30 15.37 -20.61
CA SER A 214 -39.69 15.87 -20.59
C SER A 214 -39.99 16.68 -21.86
N SER A 215 -39.87 16.03 -23.03
CA SER A 215 -40.15 16.62 -24.33
C SER A 215 -41.29 15.91 -25.05
N SER A 216 -42.53 16.12 -24.59
CA SER A 216 -43.73 16.04 -25.46
C SER A 216 -45.02 16.46 -24.75
N ASN A 217 -45.54 17.67 -25.07
CA ASN A 217 -46.99 17.83 -25.22
C ASN A 217 -47.37 19.04 -26.11
N GLN A 218 -47.48 18.79 -27.42
CA GLN A 218 -48.43 19.45 -28.34
C GLN A 218 -49.45 18.38 -28.77
N PRO A 219 -50.70 18.69 -29.21
CA PRO A 219 -51.14 19.88 -29.99
C PRO A 219 -52.50 20.47 -29.50
N VAL A 220 -53.27 21.35 -30.18
CA VAL A 220 -53.28 21.91 -31.56
C VAL A 220 -53.71 23.40 -31.59
N ALA A 221 -53.63 23.98 -32.80
CA ALA A 221 -54.12 25.26 -33.28
C ALA A 221 -55.58 25.70 -32.94
N HIS A 222 -55.82 27.02 -33.00
CA HIS A 222 -56.88 27.57 -33.87
C HIS A 222 -56.60 28.99 -34.42
N HIS A 223 -57.31 29.33 -35.51
CA HIS A 223 -57.04 30.40 -36.49
C HIS A 223 -57.30 31.88 -36.11
N SER A 224 -56.75 32.76 -36.98
CA SER A 224 -57.18 34.13 -37.37
C SER A 224 -56.48 35.31 -36.67
N ARG A 225 -56.13 36.42 -37.34
CA ARG A 225 -56.29 36.79 -38.77
C ARG A 225 -55.22 37.82 -39.18
N VAL A 226 -54.91 37.87 -40.48
CA VAL A 226 -54.01 38.86 -41.11
C VAL A 226 -54.80 40.12 -41.50
N HIS A 227 -54.26 41.32 -41.22
CA HIS A 227 -53.93 42.31 -42.26
C HIS A 227 -53.19 43.55 -41.74
N LYS A 228 -52.18 43.96 -42.51
CA LYS A 228 -51.60 45.32 -42.50
C LYS A 228 -52.59 46.34 -43.06
N ALA A 229 -52.54 47.55 -42.52
CA ALA A 229 -52.37 48.78 -43.31
C ALA A 229 -51.27 49.59 -42.61
#